data_AF-A0A382F2U2-F1
#
_entry.id   AF-A0A382F2U2-F1
#
_cell.length_a   1.000
_cell.length_b   1.000
_cell.length_c   1.000
_cell.angle_alpha   90.00
_cell.angle_beta   90.00
_cell.angle_gamma   90.00
#
_symmetry.space_group_name_H-M   'P 1'
#
loop_
_entity.id
_entity.type
_entity.pdbx_description
1 polymer ?
#
loop_
_entity_poly.entity_id
_entity_poly.type
_entity_poly.pdbx_seq_one_letter_code
_entity_poly.pdbx_strand_id
1 'polypeptide(L)'
;MAALAWRRKTNTLANNPRLRRQRQVAERTRAGLARLDDLAKREAAGEFHAELADLLREQIGLRLDIPAEGITGDIVHSPAARLQFSETLRDDIRKLFTASDQASYAGSQTTGEMKAHLALLKELIRALK
;
A
#
# COMPACT_ATOMS: atom_id res chain seq x y z
N MET A 1 -36.24 3.54 -3.49
CA MET A 1 -35.42 3.52 -2.25
C MET A 1 -35.27 2.09 -1.73
N ALA A 2 -34.55 1.21 -2.43
CA ALA A 2 -34.42 -0.20 -2.01
C ALA A 2 -33.20 -0.93 -2.63
N ALA A 3 -32.02 -0.32 -2.66
CA ALA A 3 -30.81 -0.97 -3.22
C ALA A 3 -29.64 -1.15 -2.22
N LEU A 4 -29.72 -0.56 -1.02
CA LEU A 4 -28.58 -0.51 -0.09
C LEU A 4 -28.60 -1.61 1.00
N ALA A 5 -29.71 -2.36 1.14
CA ALA A 5 -29.85 -3.34 2.22
C ALA A 5 -29.36 -4.76 1.89
N TRP A 6 -29.10 -5.08 0.62
CA TRP A 6 -28.87 -6.48 0.20
C TRP A 6 -27.40 -6.94 0.19
N ARG A 7 -26.43 -6.02 0.27
CA ARG A 7 -25.00 -6.39 0.29
C ARG A 7 -24.49 -6.96 1.60
N ARG A 8 -25.20 -6.76 2.72
CA ARG A 8 -24.74 -7.23 4.04
C ARG A 8 -25.22 -8.64 4.41
N LYS A 9 -26.27 -9.16 3.75
CA LYS A 9 -26.95 -10.39 4.22
C LYS A 9 -26.53 -11.69 3.53
N THR A 10 -25.77 -11.63 2.42
CA THR A 10 -25.32 -12.82 1.68
C THR A 10 -23.93 -13.32 2.08
N ASN A 11 -23.26 -12.66 3.04
CA ASN A 11 -21.87 -12.95 3.40
C ASN A 11 -21.72 -13.79 4.69
N THR A 12 -22.82 -14.20 5.29
CA THR A 12 -22.82 -14.86 6.61
C THR A 12 -22.61 -16.38 6.55
N LEU A 13 -22.42 -16.99 5.37
CA LEU A 13 -22.35 -18.45 5.25
C LEU A 13 -21.21 -19.02 4.38
N ALA A 14 -20.23 -18.24 3.90
CA ALA A 14 -19.08 -18.80 3.17
C ALA A 14 -17.80 -17.98 3.36
N ASN A 15 -17.07 -18.23 4.45
CA ASN A 15 -15.73 -17.69 4.79
C ASN A 15 -15.60 -16.17 4.88
N ASN A 16 -15.31 -15.66 6.08
CA ASN A 16 -15.08 -14.25 6.39
C ASN A 16 -14.25 -13.50 5.31
N PRO A 17 -14.87 -12.65 4.47
CA PRO A 17 -14.20 -12.01 3.33
C PRO A 17 -13.08 -11.07 3.77
N ARG A 18 -13.21 -10.46 4.96
CA ARG A 18 -12.18 -9.61 5.56
C ARG A 18 -10.93 -10.42 5.93
N LEU A 19 -11.10 -11.60 6.52
CA LEU A 19 -9.98 -12.50 6.85
C LEU A 19 -9.29 -13.00 5.57
N ARG A 20 -10.06 -13.30 4.53
CA ARG A 20 -9.49 -13.67 3.21
C ARG A 20 -8.64 -12.54 2.65
N ARG A 21 -9.15 -11.29 2.69
CA ARG A 21 -8.40 -10.12 2.21
C ARG A 21 -7.15 -9.86 3.04
N GLN A 22 -7.21 -9.98 4.36
CA GLN A 22 -6.04 -9.85 5.24
C GLN A 22 -4.95 -10.87 4.91
N ARG A 23 -5.32 -12.14 4.70
CA ARG A 23 -4.36 -13.19 4.30
C ARG A 23 -3.75 -12.92 2.95
N GLN A 24 -4.58 -12.58 1.95
CA GLN A 24 -4.11 -12.24 0.61
C GLN A 24 -3.11 -11.08 0.64
N VAL A 25 -3.42 -10.01 1.37
CA VAL A 25 -2.52 -8.85 1.50
C VAL A 25 -1.25 -9.22 2.27
N ALA A 26 -1.34 -10.06 3.31
CA ALA A 26 -0.16 -10.52 4.05
C ALA A 26 0.78 -11.36 3.17
N GLU A 27 0.25 -12.27 2.36
CA GLU A 27 1.01 -13.06 1.39
C GLU A 27 1.64 -12.16 0.31
N ARG A 28 0.83 -11.26 -0.28
CA ARG A 28 1.31 -10.28 -1.27
C ARG A 28 2.43 -9.42 -0.71
N THR A 29 2.30 -8.99 0.54
CA THR A 29 3.30 -8.15 1.22
C THR A 29 4.59 -8.90 1.47
N ARG A 30 4.52 -10.14 1.94
CA ARG A 30 5.73 -10.96 2.12
C ARG A 30 6.46 -11.18 0.80
N ALA A 31 5.72 -11.54 -0.25
CA ALA A 31 6.29 -11.76 -1.58
C ALA A 31 6.87 -10.46 -2.18
N GLY A 32 6.12 -9.35 -2.11
CA GLY A 32 6.55 -8.08 -2.67
C GLY A 32 7.74 -7.48 -1.92
N LEU A 33 7.83 -7.61 -0.60
CA LEU A 33 9.01 -7.16 0.14
C LEU A 33 10.29 -7.92 -0.26
N ALA A 34 10.17 -9.22 -0.55
CA ALA A 34 11.29 -9.99 -1.09
C ALA A 34 11.65 -9.56 -2.53
N ARG A 35 10.64 -9.27 -3.35
CA ARG A 35 10.81 -8.77 -4.71
C ARG A 35 11.49 -7.39 -4.74
N LEU A 36 11.11 -6.47 -3.85
CA LEU A 36 11.73 -5.16 -3.71
C LEU A 36 13.22 -5.25 -3.35
N ASP A 37 13.61 -6.23 -2.54
CA ASP A 37 15.02 -6.47 -2.21
C ASP A 37 15.84 -6.94 -3.43
N ASP A 38 15.26 -7.81 -4.26
CA ASP A 38 15.87 -8.26 -5.52
C ASP A 38 15.94 -7.13 -6.57
N LEU A 39 14.86 -6.37 -6.74
CA LEU A 39 14.80 -5.22 -7.66
C LEU A 39 15.79 -4.12 -7.29
N ALA A 40 16.00 -3.88 -5.99
CA ALA A 40 17.03 -2.94 -5.51
C ALA A 40 18.45 -3.42 -5.82
N LYS A 41 18.73 -4.74 -5.79
CA LYS A 41 20.06 -5.28 -6.18
C LYS A 41 20.31 -5.20 -7.68
N ARG A 42 19.25 -5.28 -8.49
CA ARG A 42 19.31 -5.20 -9.94
C ARG A 42 19.26 -3.75 -10.47
N GLU A 43 19.15 -2.78 -9.56
CA GLU A 43 19.01 -1.35 -9.89
C GLU A 43 17.79 -1.07 -10.80
N ALA A 44 16.77 -1.92 -10.72
CA ALA A 44 15.57 -1.85 -11.53
C ALA A 44 14.58 -0.83 -10.94
N ALA A 45 14.94 0.45 -10.96
CA ALA A 45 14.23 1.53 -10.26
C ALA A 45 12.75 1.61 -10.65
N GLY A 46 12.40 1.53 -11.94
CA GLY A 46 11.01 1.61 -12.40
C GLY A 46 10.14 0.47 -11.85
N GLU A 47 10.62 -0.77 -11.97
CA GLU A 47 9.91 -1.94 -11.43
C GLU A 47 9.82 -1.92 -9.91
N PHE A 48 10.88 -1.46 -9.24
CA PHE A 48 10.90 -1.32 -7.79
C PHE A 48 9.82 -0.37 -7.31
N HIS A 49 9.71 0.81 -7.92
CA HIS A 49 8.75 1.82 -7.50
C HIS A 49 7.32 1.46 -7.86
N ALA A 50 7.10 0.76 -8.99
CA ALA A 50 5.80 0.18 -9.30
C ALA A 50 5.36 -0.85 -8.24
N GLU A 51 6.24 -1.79 -7.90
CA GLU A 51 5.98 -2.82 -6.87
C GLU A 51 5.80 -2.19 -5.48
N LEU A 52 6.56 -1.13 -5.15
CA LEU A 52 6.44 -0.39 -3.90
C LEU A 52 5.09 0.30 -3.79
N ALA A 53 4.68 1.02 -4.83
CA ALA A 53 3.39 1.70 -4.88
C ALA A 53 2.23 0.70 -4.76
N ASP A 54 2.29 -0.43 -5.45
CA ASP A 54 1.25 -1.47 -5.36
C ASP A 54 1.14 -2.05 -3.95
N LEU A 55 2.26 -2.35 -3.29
CA LEU A 55 2.24 -2.80 -1.90
C LEU A 55 1.67 -1.75 -0.95
N LEU A 56 2.03 -0.48 -1.15
CA LEU A 56 1.52 0.62 -0.34
C LEU A 56 0.01 0.76 -0.49
N ARG A 57 -0.51 0.70 -1.73
CA ARG A 57 -1.95 0.73 -2.02
C ARG A 57 -2.69 -0.42 -1.38
N GLU A 58 -2.14 -1.64 -1.43
CA GLU A 58 -2.77 -2.81 -0.81
C GLU A 58 -2.89 -2.66 0.72
N GLN A 59 -1.85 -2.16 1.37
CA GLN A 59 -1.84 -1.95 2.82
C GLN A 59 -2.82 -0.86 3.27
N ILE A 60 -2.84 0.26 2.56
CA ILE A 60 -3.78 1.35 2.82
C ILE A 60 -5.22 0.89 2.54
N GLY A 61 -5.45 0.22 1.40
CA GLY A 61 -6.76 -0.30 1.01
C GLY A 61 -7.30 -1.31 2.01
N LEU A 62 -6.45 -2.19 2.55
CA LEU A 62 -6.82 -3.10 3.62
C LEU A 62 -7.22 -2.34 4.89
N ARG A 63 -6.44 -1.34 5.29
CA ARG A 63 -6.67 -0.63 6.56
C ARG A 63 -7.89 0.27 6.50
N LEU A 64 -8.10 0.96 5.38
CA LEU A 64 -9.26 1.83 5.15
C LEU A 64 -10.51 1.07 4.68
N ASP A 65 -10.41 -0.24 4.44
CA ASP A 65 -11.49 -1.10 3.91
C ASP A 65 -12.03 -0.63 2.54
N ILE A 66 -11.13 -0.19 1.67
CA ILE A 66 -11.43 0.28 0.30
C ILE A 66 -10.60 -0.51 -0.74
N PRO A 67 -10.98 -0.55 -2.03
CA PRO A 67 -10.14 -1.13 -3.08
C PRO A 67 -8.76 -0.46 -3.14
N ALA A 68 -7.71 -1.24 -3.41
CA ALA A 68 -6.35 -0.70 -3.59
C ALA A 68 -6.20 0.11 -4.89
N GLU A 69 -7.01 -0.24 -5.89
CA GLU A 69 -7.06 0.43 -7.18
C GLU A 69 -7.41 1.92 -7.03
N GLY A 70 -6.64 2.77 -7.69
CA GLY A 70 -6.84 4.22 -7.68
C GLY A 70 -6.40 4.93 -6.40
N ILE A 71 -5.83 4.24 -5.40
CA ILE A 71 -5.24 4.91 -4.24
C ILE A 71 -3.98 5.68 -4.67
N THR A 72 -3.98 6.99 -4.40
CA THR A 72 -2.85 7.91 -4.60
C THR A 72 -2.39 8.50 -3.27
N GLY A 73 -1.32 9.30 -3.30
CA GLY A 73 -0.84 10.06 -2.14
C GLY A 73 -1.90 10.95 -1.49
N ASP A 74 -2.93 11.37 -2.23
CA ASP A 74 -4.01 12.24 -1.72
C ASP A 74 -4.91 11.55 -0.70
N ILE A 75 -4.86 10.22 -0.58
CA ILE A 75 -5.66 9.45 0.38
C ILE A 75 -5.46 9.95 1.81
N VAL A 76 -4.28 10.50 2.12
CA VAL A 76 -3.94 11.04 3.44
C VAL A 76 -4.82 12.21 3.86
N HIS A 77 -5.40 12.94 2.90
CA HIS A 77 -6.31 14.06 3.18
C HIS A 77 -7.75 13.61 3.43
N SER A 78 -8.07 12.34 3.15
CA SER A 78 -9.42 11.80 3.38
C SER A 78 -9.78 11.79 4.87
N PRO A 79 -11.08 11.97 5.22
CA PRO A 79 -11.53 11.84 6.60
C PRO A 79 -11.19 10.48 7.21
N ALA A 80 -11.29 9.39 6.44
CA ALA A 80 -10.97 8.04 6.90
C ALA A 80 -9.49 7.89 7.28
N ALA A 81 -8.58 8.42 6.45
CA ALA A 81 -7.15 8.41 6.75
C ALA A 81 -6.81 9.28 7.97
N ARG A 82 -7.45 10.44 8.14
CA ARG A 82 -7.22 11.28 9.33
C ARG A 82 -7.65 10.64 10.64
N LEU A 83 -8.66 9.78 10.60
CA LEU A 83 -9.14 9.01 11.76
C LEU A 83 -8.27 7.79 12.07
N GLN A 84 -7.68 7.16 11.05
CA GLN A 84 -6.96 5.89 11.21
C GLN A 84 -5.43 6.03 11.27
N PHE A 85 -4.86 7.10 10.72
CA PHE A 85 -3.42 7.30 10.60
C PHE A 85 -2.98 8.54 11.36
N SER A 86 -1.87 8.43 12.09
CA SER A 86 -1.19 9.59 12.69
C SER A 86 -0.66 10.54 11.62
N GLU A 87 -0.34 11.78 12.00
CA GLU A 87 0.24 12.76 11.09
C GLU A 87 1.57 12.29 10.49
N THR A 88 2.46 11.74 11.33
CA THR A 88 3.72 11.12 10.88
C THR A 88 3.50 10.03 9.84
N LEU A 89 2.53 9.14 10.07
CA LEU A 89 2.25 8.04 9.14
C LEU A 89 1.70 8.55 7.80
N ARG A 90 0.86 9.60 7.83
CA ARG A 90 0.38 10.28 6.63
C ARG A 90 1.51 10.93 5.84
N ASP A 91 2.48 11.53 6.52
CA ASP A 91 3.66 12.10 5.87
C ASP A 91 4.53 11.03 5.21
N ASP A 92 4.72 9.90 5.86
CA ASP A 92 5.48 8.78 5.30
C ASP A 92 4.78 8.14 4.10
N ILE A 93 3.45 8.00 4.14
CA ILE A 93 2.64 7.59 2.98
C ILE A 93 2.88 8.57 1.81
N ARG A 94 2.81 9.88 2.06
CA ARG A 94 3.01 10.90 1.02
C ARG A 94 4.42 10.82 0.42
N LYS A 95 5.46 10.70 1.24
CA LYS A 95 6.85 10.55 0.78
C LYS A 95 7.02 9.37 -0.17
N LEU A 96 6.47 8.20 0.18
CA LEU A 96 6.60 7.00 -0.63
C LEU A 96 5.86 7.09 -1.97
N PHE A 97 4.65 7.68 -1.99
CA PHE A 97 3.94 7.95 -3.24
C PHE A 97 4.70 8.96 -4.11
N THR A 98 5.19 10.06 -3.54
CA THR A 98 6.00 11.04 -4.28
C THR A 98 7.25 10.39 -4.87
N ALA A 99 7.95 9.54 -4.13
CA ALA A 99 9.13 8.83 -4.63
C ALA A 99 8.78 7.88 -5.80
N SER A 100 7.63 7.21 -5.72
CA SER A 100 7.16 6.30 -6.77
C SER A 100 6.73 7.05 -8.04
N ASP A 101 6.04 8.17 -7.88
CA ASP A 101 5.63 9.04 -8.98
C ASP A 101 6.87 9.62 -9.67
N GLN A 102 7.84 10.15 -8.91
CA GLN A 102 9.09 10.69 -9.45
C GLN A 102 9.88 9.64 -10.25
N ALA A 103 9.96 8.39 -9.77
CA ALA A 103 10.65 7.33 -10.49
C ALA A 103 10.00 6.95 -11.82
N SER A 104 8.71 7.27 -12.00
CA SER A 104 8.00 7.08 -13.27
C SER A 104 8.36 8.14 -14.32
N TYR A 105 8.90 9.30 -13.89
CA TYR A 105 9.16 10.46 -14.76
C TYR A 105 10.64 10.89 -14.83
N ALA A 106 11.47 10.53 -13.85
CA ALA A 106 12.86 10.98 -13.75
C ALA A 106 13.85 9.81 -13.83
N GLY A 107 14.99 10.04 -14.51
CA GLY A 107 16.06 9.06 -14.69
C GLY A 107 16.82 8.71 -13.39
N SER A 108 17.22 7.44 -13.33
CA SER A 108 18.00 6.71 -12.30
C SER A 108 18.02 7.29 -10.87
N GLN A 109 17.15 6.76 -10.01
CA GLN A 109 17.38 6.78 -8.57
C GLN A 109 18.52 5.82 -8.20
N THR A 110 19.23 6.15 -7.13
CA THR A 110 20.33 5.33 -6.61
C THR A 110 19.79 4.11 -5.84
N THR A 111 20.58 3.04 -5.84
CA THR A 111 20.34 1.86 -4.99
C THR A 111 20.23 2.22 -3.49
N GLY A 112 20.87 3.31 -3.06
CA GLY A 112 20.76 3.84 -1.69
C GLY A 112 19.36 4.39 -1.39
N GLU A 113 18.80 5.19 -2.30
CA GLU A 113 17.44 5.74 -2.17
C GLU A 113 16.39 4.61 -2.18
N MET A 114 16.53 3.63 -3.05
CA MET A 114 15.63 2.46 -3.10
C MET A 114 15.64 1.71 -1.76
N LYS A 115 16.81 1.49 -1.16
CA LYS A 115 16.93 0.84 0.16
C LYS A 115 16.29 1.68 1.28
N ALA A 116 16.42 3.01 1.22
CA ALA A 116 15.78 3.91 2.18
C ALA A 116 14.25 3.86 2.07
N HIS A 117 13.70 3.89 0.85
CA HIS A 117 12.27 3.76 0.60
C HIS A 117 11.74 2.38 1.05
N LEU A 118 12.48 1.30 0.81
CA LEU A 118 12.13 -0.04 1.30
C LEU A 118 12.10 -0.10 2.84
N ALA A 119 13.07 0.53 3.51
CA ALA A 119 13.09 0.58 4.97
C ALA A 119 11.87 1.35 5.52
N LEU A 120 11.56 2.52 4.92
CA LEU A 120 10.40 3.31 5.29
C LEU A 120 9.08 2.55 5.09
N LEU A 121 8.94 1.83 3.96
CA LEU A 121 7.77 0.97 3.71
C LEU A 121 7.62 -0.12 4.80
N LYS A 122 8.72 -0.75 5.23
CA LYS A 122 8.68 -1.78 6.29
C LYS A 122 8.21 -1.20 7.62
N GLU A 123 8.68 -0.01 8.01
CA GLU A 123 8.21 0.64 9.23
C GLU A 123 6.72 1.04 9.13
N LEU A 124 6.30 1.58 7.98
CA LEU A 124 4.90 1.90 7.71
C LEU A 124 4.00 0.66 7.84
N ILE A 125 4.39 -0.48 7.25
CA ILE A 125 3.64 -1.74 7.38
C ILE A 125 3.55 -2.19 8.83
N ARG A 126 4.60 -2.01 9.64
CA ARG A 126 4.56 -2.33 11.07
C ARG A 126 3.61 -1.41 11.82
N ALA A 127 3.58 -0.12 11.50
CA ALA A 127 2.70 0.86 12.13
C ALA A 127 1.21 0.69 11.75
N LEU A 128 0.93 0.02 10.63
CA LEU A 128 -0.45 -0.27 10.19
C LEU A 128 -1.07 -1.53 10.81
N LYS A 129 -0.25 -2.40 11.43
CA LYS A 129 -0.72 -3.59 12.15
C LYS A 129 -1.33 -3.21 13.50
#